data_AF-A0A3D4GTN1-F1
#
_entry.id   AF-A0A3D4GTN1-F1
#
_cell.length_a   1.000
_cell.length_b   1.000
_cell.length_c   1.000
_cell.angle_alpha   90.00
_cell.angle_beta   90.00
_cell.angle_gamma   90.00
#
_symmetry.space_group_name_H-M   'P 1'
#
loop_
_entity.id
_entity.type
_entity.pdbx_description
1 polymer ?
#
loop_
_entity_poly.entity_id
_entity_poly.type
_entity_poly.pdbx_seq_one_letter_code
_entity_poly.pdbx_strand_id
1 'polypeptide(L)'
;ADGQVTIATDYAEYAEWICEVLEGQSALVSCFDRTRVNELPGRSPTKYERKATDTGVPINYFVWRREACVSLPPVIVQKVEEMPNVVLSGACDRDTMFGDQRPESWVMTKKGVDVVIKLSRVYRDSEGDWLLEMMAKEGAFSQHFGILVLRRADGGYLVKLASMGHPRPTWGVKQAVGKVAELIQVRFPQMRVEESNVGE
;
A
#
# COMPACT_ATOMS: atom_id res chain seq x y z
N ALA A 1 8.39 20.71 6.27
CA ALA A 1 8.51 20.90 4.82
C ALA A 1 7.33 21.77 4.41
N ASP A 2 7.61 23.03 4.08
CA ASP A 2 6.59 24.06 3.89
C ASP A 2 5.99 23.89 2.50
N GLY A 3 4.80 23.26 2.46
CA GLY A 3 4.10 22.99 1.22
C GLY A 3 3.68 24.28 0.51
N GLN A 4 4.08 24.40 -0.76
CA GLN A 4 3.68 25.48 -1.66
C GLN A 4 2.93 24.89 -2.84
N VAL A 5 1.81 25.50 -3.23
CA VAL A 5 1.07 25.19 -4.45
C VAL A 5 1.30 26.31 -5.46
N THR A 6 1.50 25.93 -6.73
CA THR A 6 1.63 26.86 -7.84
C THR A 6 0.62 26.48 -8.92
N ILE A 7 -0.30 27.39 -9.21
CA ILE A 7 -1.35 27.23 -10.22
C ILE A 7 -1.10 28.28 -11.32
N ALA A 8 -1.28 27.89 -12.58
CA ALA A 8 -1.19 28.78 -13.73
C ALA A 8 -2.36 28.50 -14.68
N THR A 9 -3.05 29.55 -15.14
CA THR A 9 -4.18 29.44 -16.07
C THR A 9 -4.27 30.65 -16.99
N ASP A 10 -4.52 30.43 -18.27
CA ASP A 10 -4.87 31.44 -19.29
C ASP A 10 -6.39 31.69 -19.38
N TYR A 11 -7.20 30.89 -18.69
CA TYR A 11 -8.66 30.99 -18.74
C TYR A 11 -9.20 31.89 -17.61
N ALA A 12 -9.82 33.02 -18.00
CA ALA A 12 -10.22 34.09 -17.10
C ALA A 12 -11.29 33.67 -16.07
N GLU A 13 -12.35 32.99 -16.49
CA GLU A 13 -13.41 32.52 -15.57
C GLU A 13 -12.86 31.56 -14.52
N TYR A 14 -11.93 30.69 -14.93
CA TYR A 14 -11.28 29.78 -14.00
C TYR A 14 -10.31 30.50 -13.07
N ALA A 15 -9.66 31.56 -13.53
CA ALA A 15 -8.85 32.41 -12.66
C ALA A 15 -9.69 33.09 -11.56
N GLU A 16 -10.89 33.59 -11.89
CA GLU A 16 -11.80 34.17 -10.88
C GLU A 16 -12.27 33.11 -9.88
N TRP A 17 -12.65 31.92 -10.34
CA TRP A 17 -13.01 30.82 -9.45
C TRP A 17 -11.86 30.42 -8.51
N ILE A 18 -10.61 30.38 -9.00
CA ILE A 18 -9.43 30.11 -8.17
C ILE A 18 -9.25 31.22 -7.12
N CYS A 19 -9.48 32.50 -7.45
CA CYS A 19 -9.44 33.59 -6.48
C CYS A 19 -10.44 33.34 -5.35
N GLU A 20 -11.71 33.10 -5.68
CA GLU A 20 -12.77 32.86 -4.69
C GLU A 20 -12.44 31.71 -3.75
N VAL A 21 -11.94 30.59 -4.30
CA VAL A 21 -11.57 29.41 -3.50
C VAL A 21 -10.43 29.73 -2.56
N LEU A 22 -9.36 30.37 -3.04
CA LEU A 22 -8.14 30.64 -2.26
C LEU A 22 -8.36 31.70 -1.20
N GLU A 23 -9.09 32.77 -1.51
CA GLU A 23 -9.44 33.83 -0.56
C GLU A 23 -10.38 33.33 0.55
N GLY A 24 -11.19 32.31 0.25
CA GLY A 24 -12.00 31.60 1.25
C GLY A 24 -11.21 30.70 2.20
N GLN A 25 -9.91 30.44 1.97
CA GLN A 25 -9.09 29.57 2.82
C GLN A 25 -8.30 30.36 3.85
N SER A 26 -8.74 30.35 5.11
CA SER A 26 -8.01 30.97 6.23
C SER A 26 -6.67 30.31 6.56
N ALA A 27 -6.43 29.08 6.08
CA ALA A 27 -5.19 28.35 6.34
C ALA A 27 -4.09 28.61 5.29
N LEU A 28 -4.40 29.31 4.20
CA LEU A 28 -3.48 29.57 3.11
C LEU A 28 -3.21 31.07 3.00
N VAL A 29 -2.00 31.42 2.60
CA VAL A 29 -1.59 32.78 2.31
C VAL A 29 -0.95 32.84 0.93
N SER A 30 -1.24 33.91 0.20
CA SER A 30 -0.52 34.22 -1.03
C SER A 30 0.95 34.48 -0.70
N CYS A 31 1.84 34.02 -1.57
CA CYS A 31 3.25 34.38 -1.56
C CYS A 31 3.51 35.76 -2.20
N PHE A 32 2.47 36.44 -2.69
CA PHE A 32 2.51 37.79 -3.24
C PHE A 32 1.58 38.73 -2.47
N ASP A 33 1.71 40.04 -2.71
CA ASP A 33 0.82 41.07 -2.17
C ASP A 33 -0.62 41.00 -2.72
N ARG A 34 -0.87 40.09 -3.67
CA ARG A 34 -2.17 39.88 -4.32
C ARG A 34 -2.45 38.39 -4.45
N THR A 35 -3.72 38.03 -4.63
CA THR A 35 -4.16 36.64 -4.86
C THR A 35 -3.57 36.04 -6.13
N ARG A 36 -3.46 36.85 -7.19
CA ARG A 36 -2.92 36.48 -8.50
C ARG A 36 -1.95 37.52 -9.04
N VAL A 37 -1.01 37.07 -9.86
CA VAL A 37 -0.07 37.90 -10.62
C VAL A 37 -0.01 37.42 -12.07
N ASN A 38 0.37 38.30 -13.00
CA ASN A 38 0.47 37.94 -14.42
C ASN A 38 1.87 37.57 -14.88
N GLU A 39 2.85 37.70 -13.98
CA GLU A 39 4.24 37.34 -14.23
C GLU A 39 4.77 36.53 -13.04
N LEU A 40 5.53 35.47 -13.34
CA LEU A 40 6.16 34.64 -12.33
C LEU A 40 7.67 34.52 -12.62
N PRO A 41 8.50 35.41 -12.05
CA PRO A 41 9.95 35.43 -12.29
C PRO A 41 10.60 34.10 -11.92
N GLY A 42 11.59 33.67 -12.72
CA GLY A 42 12.35 32.44 -12.46
C GLY A 42 11.68 31.13 -12.88
N ARG A 43 10.46 31.18 -13.45
CA ARG A 43 9.81 30.01 -14.06
C ARG A 43 9.99 30.02 -15.58
N SER A 44 10.34 28.88 -16.15
CA SER A 44 10.28 28.68 -17.59
C SER A 44 8.83 28.44 -18.03
N PRO A 45 8.27 29.24 -18.96
CA PRO A 45 6.89 29.05 -19.41
C PRO A 45 6.70 27.69 -20.09
N THR A 46 5.52 27.12 -19.95
CA THR A 46 5.08 25.93 -20.68
C THR A 46 4.75 26.27 -22.14
N LYS A 47 4.56 25.24 -22.97
CA LYS A 47 4.10 25.40 -24.35
C LYS A 47 2.74 26.12 -24.44
N TYR A 48 1.83 25.84 -23.50
CA TYR A 48 0.49 26.44 -23.47
C TYR A 48 0.53 27.90 -23.04
N GLU A 49 1.35 28.21 -22.03
CA GLU A 49 1.56 29.59 -21.57
C GLU A 49 2.14 30.46 -22.68
N ARG A 50 3.16 29.98 -23.42
CA ARG A 50 3.70 30.69 -24.58
C ARG A 50 2.63 30.96 -25.64
N LYS A 51 1.83 29.94 -26.00
CA LYS A 51 0.78 30.07 -27.01
C LYS A 51 -0.26 31.13 -26.63
N ALA A 52 -0.69 31.15 -25.37
CA ALA A 52 -1.64 32.14 -24.87
C ALA A 52 -1.04 33.56 -24.91
N THR A 53 0.20 33.73 -24.43
CA THR A 53 0.89 35.02 -24.47
C THR A 53 1.12 35.51 -25.90
N ASP A 54 1.48 34.62 -26.84
CA ASP A 54 1.63 34.94 -28.27
C ASP A 54 0.32 35.44 -28.90
N THR A 55 -0.83 35.03 -28.34
CA THR A 55 -2.17 35.50 -28.72
C THR A 55 -2.67 36.70 -27.90
N GLY A 56 -1.82 37.29 -27.06
CA GLY A 56 -2.17 38.43 -26.21
C GLY A 56 -3.05 38.09 -25.01
N VAL A 57 -3.22 36.80 -24.70
CA VAL A 57 -3.97 36.34 -23.54
C VAL A 57 -3.03 36.28 -22.33
N PRO A 58 -3.29 37.03 -21.25
CA PRO A 58 -2.43 37.02 -20.07
C PRO A 58 -2.57 35.71 -19.29
N ILE A 59 -1.46 35.22 -18.75
CA ILE A 59 -1.47 34.10 -17.81
C ILE A 59 -1.74 34.62 -16.41
N ASN A 60 -2.53 33.88 -15.64
CA ASN A 60 -2.80 34.13 -14.23
C ASN A 60 -2.04 33.10 -13.40
N TYR A 61 -1.13 33.58 -12.56
CA TYR A 61 -0.33 32.76 -11.65
C TYR A 61 -0.81 32.95 -10.21
N PHE A 62 -0.89 31.84 -9.50
CA PHE A 62 -1.21 31.77 -8.08
C PHE A 62 -0.10 30.98 -7.38
N VAL A 63 0.56 31.59 -6.41
CA VAL A 63 1.55 30.90 -5.57
C VAL A 63 1.12 31.08 -4.13
N TRP A 64 0.69 29.99 -3.51
CA TRP A 64 0.11 30.00 -2.17
C TRP A 64 0.80 28.96 -1.29
N ARG A 65 0.91 29.27 -0.02
CA ARG A 65 1.50 28.41 1.00
C ARG A 65 0.59 28.35 2.22
N ARG A 66 0.82 27.38 3.09
CA ARG A 66 0.13 27.30 4.37
C ARG A 66 0.70 28.33 5.34
N GLU A 67 -0.16 29.07 6.05
CA GLU A 67 0.27 30.11 7.02
C GLU A 67 0.95 29.48 8.26
N ALA A 68 0.33 28.44 8.81
CA ALA A 68 0.88 27.70 9.91
C ALA A 68 1.52 26.40 9.41
N CYS A 69 2.76 26.15 9.85
CA CYS A 69 3.30 24.81 9.91
C CYS A 69 2.38 24.02 10.84
N VAL A 70 1.42 23.30 10.27
CA VAL A 70 0.73 22.29 11.06
C VAL A 70 1.79 21.27 11.40
N SER A 71 2.09 21.21 12.70
CA SER A 71 2.59 19.99 13.33
C SER A 71 1.61 18.90 12.92
N LEU A 72 1.89 18.28 11.76
CA LEU A 72 1.27 17.03 11.43
C LEU A 72 1.68 16.13 12.59
N PRO A 73 0.74 15.45 13.27
CA PRO A 73 1.13 14.36 14.15
C PRO A 73 2.13 13.53 13.34
N PRO A 74 3.30 13.21 13.91
CA PRO A 74 4.40 12.62 13.15
C PRO A 74 3.81 11.56 12.26
N VAL A 75 3.96 11.71 10.94
CA VAL A 75 3.63 10.64 10.03
C VAL A 75 4.50 9.51 10.52
N ILE A 76 3.89 8.58 11.26
CA ILE A 76 4.51 7.31 11.56
C ILE A 76 4.55 6.67 10.19
N VAL A 77 5.63 6.94 9.46
CA VAL A 77 6.07 6.12 8.36
C VAL A 77 6.30 4.78 9.05
N GLN A 78 5.24 3.98 9.13
CA GLN A 78 5.37 2.58 9.50
C GLN A 78 6.35 2.07 8.47
N LYS A 79 7.56 1.81 8.95
CA LYS A 79 8.60 1.12 8.19
C LYS A 79 7.86 -0.02 7.50
N VAL A 80 7.89 -0.06 6.16
CA VAL A 80 7.24 -1.14 5.41
C VAL A 80 7.86 -2.41 5.99
N GLU A 81 7.10 -3.10 6.83
CA GLU A 81 7.61 -4.30 7.48
C GLU A 81 7.95 -5.29 6.38
N GLU A 82 9.00 -6.08 6.58
CA GLU A 82 9.40 -7.06 5.58
C GLU A 82 8.22 -7.97 5.24
N MET A 83 8.06 -8.24 3.95
CA MET A 83 6.99 -9.09 3.45
C MET A 83 7.16 -10.51 4.02
N PRO A 84 6.13 -11.06 4.68
CA PRO A 84 6.26 -12.34 5.35
C PRO A 84 6.45 -13.48 4.36
N ASN A 85 7.43 -14.32 4.67
CA ASN A 85 7.72 -15.56 3.98
C ASN A 85 8.32 -16.60 4.94
N VAL A 86 8.17 -17.86 4.55
CA VAL A 86 8.74 -19.04 5.22
C VAL A 86 9.33 -19.95 4.16
N VAL A 87 10.58 -20.36 4.36
CA VAL A 87 11.25 -21.35 3.53
C VAL A 87 11.18 -22.70 4.22
N LEU A 88 10.66 -23.69 3.50
CA LEU A 88 10.52 -25.06 3.97
C LEU A 88 11.43 -26.00 3.18
N SER A 89 12.04 -26.97 3.86
CA SER A 89 12.80 -28.07 3.27
C SER A 89 12.24 -29.41 3.74
N GLY A 90 12.37 -30.45 2.91
CA GLY A 90 11.94 -31.81 3.26
C GLY A 90 11.14 -32.48 2.15
N ALA A 91 10.89 -33.78 2.32
CA ALA A 91 10.09 -34.54 1.39
C ALA A 91 8.60 -34.24 1.62
N CYS A 92 7.87 -33.90 0.58
CA CYS A 92 6.41 -33.85 0.63
C CYS A 92 5.81 -34.31 -0.69
N ASP A 93 4.57 -34.78 -0.64
CA ASP A 93 3.80 -35.01 -1.84
C ASP A 93 3.10 -33.70 -2.24
N ARG A 94 3.59 -33.12 -3.33
CA ARG A 94 3.11 -31.84 -3.87
C ARG A 94 1.63 -31.91 -4.23
N ASP A 95 1.16 -33.03 -4.77
CA ASP A 95 -0.15 -33.12 -5.40
C ASP A 95 -1.26 -33.22 -4.34
N THR A 96 -0.93 -33.70 -3.15
CA THR A 96 -1.85 -33.88 -2.03
C THR A 96 -1.67 -32.82 -0.94
N MET A 97 -0.78 -31.84 -1.13
CA MET A 97 -0.37 -30.90 -0.07
C MET A 97 -1.55 -30.17 0.57
N PHE A 98 -2.53 -29.75 -0.23
CA PHE A 98 -3.75 -29.11 0.25
C PHE A 98 -5.03 -29.75 -0.34
N GLY A 99 -4.92 -30.98 -0.86
CA GLY A 99 -6.01 -31.63 -1.61
C GLY A 99 -7.33 -31.75 -0.83
N ASP A 100 -7.24 -31.98 0.48
CA ASP A 100 -8.39 -32.12 1.38
C ASP A 100 -8.58 -30.91 2.31
N GLN A 101 -7.86 -29.81 2.08
CA GLN A 101 -7.86 -28.66 2.99
C GLN A 101 -9.22 -27.96 2.95
N ARG A 102 -9.87 -27.91 4.12
CA ARG A 102 -11.14 -27.22 4.31
C ARG A 102 -10.92 -25.78 4.79
N PRO A 103 -11.92 -24.91 4.63
CA PRO A 103 -11.90 -23.60 5.27
C PRO A 103 -11.66 -23.75 6.77
N GLU A 104 -10.73 -22.98 7.30
CA GLU A 104 -10.30 -23.05 8.70
C GLU A 104 -10.16 -21.63 9.25
N SER A 105 -10.30 -21.48 10.56
CA SER A 105 -10.17 -20.18 11.22
C SER A 105 -9.40 -20.32 12.51
N TRP A 106 -8.49 -19.38 12.73
CA TRP A 106 -7.69 -19.27 13.94
C TRP A 106 -8.00 -17.93 14.60
N VAL A 107 -8.14 -17.95 15.92
CA VAL A 107 -8.32 -16.76 16.74
C VAL A 107 -7.12 -16.65 17.66
N MET A 108 -6.48 -15.48 17.64
CA MET A 108 -5.30 -15.18 18.44
C MET A 108 -5.47 -13.81 19.08
N THR A 109 -4.79 -13.54 20.18
CA THR A 109 -4.85 -12.22 20.85
C THR A 109 -3.47 -11.57 20.81
N LYS A 110 -3.39 -10.34 20.27
CA LYS A 110 -2.17 -9.52 20.25
C LYS A 110 -2.44 -8.19 20.94
N LYS A 111 -1.71 -7.90 22.02
CA LYS A 111 -1.85 -6.66 22.81
C LYS A 111 -3.31 -6.36 23.22
N GLY A 112 -4.08 -7.40 23.57
CA GLY A 112 -5.49 -7.28 23.98
C GLY A 112 -6.49 -7.09 22.84
N VAL A 113 -6.06 -7.19 21.58
CA VAL A 113 -6.93 -7.18 20.40
C VAL A 113 -7.03 -8.58 19.83
N ASP A 114 -8.26 -9.04 19.58
CA ASP A 114 -8.50 -10.30 18.89
C ASP A 114 -8.19 -10.15 17.40
N VAL A 115 -7.40 -11.11 16.92
CA VAL A 115 -6.96 -11.26 15.55
C VAL A 115 -7.54 -12.56 15.02
N VAL A 116 -8.41 -12.45 14.02
CA VAL A 116 -9.04 -13.60 13.37
C VAL A 116 -8.39 -13.80 12.01
N ILE A 117 -7.84 -14.99 11.79
CA ILE A 117 -7.26 -15.41 10.52
C ILE A 117 -8.16 -16.51 9.96
N LYS A 118 -8.54 -16.39 8.69
CA LYS A 118 -9.44 -17.35 8.04
C LYS A 118 -8.92 -17.79 6.69
N LEU A 119 -8.67 -19.08 6.55
CA LEU A 119 -8.48 -19.74 5.27
C LEU A 119 -9.85 -19.97 4.63
N SER A 120 -10.04 -19.42 3.43
CA SER A 120 -11.32 -19.46 2.72
C SER A 120 -11.31 -20.52 1.64
N ARG A 121 -10.31 -20.50 0.76
CA ARG A 121 -10.21 -21.39 -0.40
C ARG A 121 -8.76 -21.68 -0.74
N VAL A 122 -8.55 -22.81 -1.40
CA VAL A 122 -7.25 -23.21 -1.93
C VAL A 122 -7.40 -23.42 -3.44
N TYR A 123 -6.45 -22.90 -4.18
CA TYR A 123 -6.35 -22.99 -5.63
C TYR A 123 -4.98 -23.57 -5.99
N ARG A 124 -4.93 -24.19 -7.16
CA ARG A 124 -3.71 -24.76 -7.72
C ARG A 124 -3.56 -24.29 -9.15
N ASP A 125 -2.36 -23.86 -9.53
CA ASP A 125 -2.07 -23.48 -10.89
C ASP A 125 -1.67 -24.69 -11.77
N SER A 126 -1.40 -24.45 -13.05
CA SER A 126 -1.01 -25.49 -14.00
C SER A 126 0.40 -26.04 -13.77
N GLU A 127 1.29 -25.26 -13.16
CA GLU A 127 2.67 -25.66 -12.84
C GLU A 127 2.72 -26.48 -11.53
N GLY A 128 1.63 -26.46 -10.78
CA GLY A 128 1.41 -27.21 -9.55
C GLY A 128 1.72 -26.43 -8.28
N ASP A 129 1.92 -25.12 -8.37
CA ASP A 129 2.03 -24.20 -7.23
C ASP A 129 0.64 -23.92 -6.64
N TRP A 130 0.62 -23.54 -5.36
CA TRP A 130 -0.63 -23.35 -4.62
C TRP A 130 -0.88 -21.88 -4.27
N LEU A 131 -2.14 -21.47 -4.34
CA LEU A 131 -2.63 -20.18 -3.89
C LEU A 131 -3.72 -20.38 -2.85
N LEU A 132 -3.52 -19.84 -1.65
CA LEU A 132 -4.48 -19.90 -0.55
C LEU A 132 -5.12 -18.53 -0.36
N GLU A 133 -6.44 -18.46 -0.47
CA GLU A 133 -7.23 -17.25 -0.23
C GLU A 133 -7.52 -17.10 1.26
N MET A 134 -7.05 -16.00 1.82
CA MET A 134 -6.94 -15.77 3.25
C MET A 134 -7.58 -14.43 3.62
N MET A 135 -8.07 -14.34 4.86
CA MET A 135 -8.53 -13.09 5.46
C MET A 135 -7.88 -12.95 6.83
N ALA A 136 -7.45 -11.73 7.17
CA ALA A 136 -7.05 -11.36 8.53
C ALA A 136 -7.86 -10.16 9.00
N LYS A 137 -8.47 -10.27 10.18
CA LYS A 137 -9.21 -9.20 10.85
C LYS A 137 -8.53 -8.88 12.18
N GLU A 138 -8.08 -7.63 12.31
CA GLU A 138 -7.40 -7.08 13.48
C GLU A 138 -8.20 -5.88 13.99
N GLY A 139 -9.09 -6.12 14.97
CA GLY A 139 -10.04 -5.11 15.43
C GLY A 139 -10.99 -4.65 14.30
N ALA A 140 -10.93 -3.36 13.95
CA ALA A 140 -11.72 -2.76 12.87
C ALA A 140 -11.08 -2.92 11.48
N PHE A 141 -9.82 -3.35 11.40
CA PHE A 141 -9.09 -3.49 10.15
C PHE A 141 -9.23 -4.92 9.62
N SER A 142 -9.61 -5.08 8.34
CA SER A 142 -9.79 -6.39 7.71
C SER A 142 -9.14 -6.39 6.33
N GLN A 143 -8.38 -7.44 6.02
CA GLN A 143 -7.68 -7.59 4.76
C GLN A 143 -7.97 -8.97 4.15
N HIS A 144 -8.26 -9.00 2.85
CA HIS A 144 -8.35 -10.23 2.06
C HIS A 144 -7.14 -10.30 1.14
N PHE A 145 -6.46 -11.44 1.11
CA PHE A 145 -5.19 -11.58 0.40
C PHE A 145 -4.91 -13.05 0.03
N GLY A 146 -3.96 -13.24 -0.88
CA GLY A 146 -3.48 -14.55 -1.28
C GLY A 146 -2.16 -14.90 -0.60
N ILE A 147 -1.93 -16.17 -0.28
CA ILE A 147 -0.63 -16.73 0.09
C ILE A 147 -0.22 -17.73 -0.99
N LEU A 148 0.98 -17.60 -1.51
CA LEU A 148 1.56 -18.51 -2.50
C LEU A 148 2.45 -19.53 -1.81
N VAL A 149 2.38 -20.79 -2.26
CA VAL A 149 3.34 -21.85 -1.92
C VAL A 149 3.99 -22.28 -3.22
N LEU A 150 5.25 -21.88 -3.39
CA LEU A 150 6.03 -22.06 -4.61
C LEU A 150 7.11 -23.10 -4.42
N ARG A 151 7.35 -23.93 -5.44
CA ARG A 151 8.50 -24.84 -5.43
C ARG A 151 9.82 -24.08 -5.64
N ARG A 152 10.85 -24.46 -4.89
CA ARG A 152 12.22 -23.95 -5.04
C ARG A 152 13.07 -24.94 -5.86
N ALA A 153 14.12 -24.43 -6.49
CA ALA A 153 15.02 -25.24 -7.33
C ALA A 153 15.76 -26.33 -6.53
N ASP A 154 15.99 -26.12 -5.24
CA ASP A 154 16.59 -27.08 -4.30
C ASP A 154 15.61 -28.16 -3.82
N GLY A 155 14.38 -28.18 -4.34
CA GLY A 155 13.34 -29.12 -3.95
C GLY A 155 12.54 -28.71 -2.71
N GLY A 156 12.90 -27.60 -2.06
CA GLY A 156 12.13 -27.01 -0.97
C GLY A 156 10.91 -26.22 -1.47
N TYR A 157 10.26 -25.51 -0.55
CA TYR A 157 9.11 -24.67 -0.81
C TYR A 157 9.28 -23.28 -0.20
N LEU A 158 8.70 -22.29 -0.86
CA LEU A 158 8.60 -20.92 -0.40
C LEU A 158 7.13 -20.58 -0.17
N VAL A 159 6.75 -20.40 1.09
CA VAL A 159 5.45 -19.86 1.48
C VAL A 159 5.60 -18.35 1.58
N LYS A 160 4.86 -17.58 0.79
CA LYS A 160 4.98 -16.11 0.81
C LYS A 160 3.66 -15.42 0.53
N LEU A 161 3.53 -14.18 0.98
CA LEU A 161 2.40 -13.34 0.64
C LEU A 161 2.36 -13.05 -0.88
N ALA A 162 1.17 -13.19 -1.49
CA ALA A 162 0.97 -12.82 -2.89
C ALA A 162 1.07 -11.30 -3.05
N SER A 163 1.68 -10.83 -4.14
CA SER A 163 1.79 -9.40 -4.43
C SER A 163 0.46 -8.77 -4.86
N MET A 164 -0.51 -9.58 -5.30
CA MET A 164 -1.81 -9.12 -5.75
C MET A 164 -2.60 -8.48 -4.60
N GLY A 165 -3.17 -7.30 -4.85
CA GLY A 165 -3.98 -6.56 -3.88
C GLY A 165 -3.17 -5.74 -2.88
N HIS A 166 -1.83 -5.73 -2.98
CA HIS A 166 -0.92 -4.99 -2.10
C HIS A 166 -1.26 -5.09 -0.60
N PRO A 167 -1.40 -6.32 -0.06
CA PRO A 167 -1.70 -6.52 1.35
C PRO A 167 -0.64 -5.87 2.24
N ARG A 168 -1.09 -5.23 3.33
CA ARG A 168 -0.16 -4.69 4.32
C ARG A 168 0.35 -5.83 5.20
N PRO A 169 1.66 -5.94 5.45
CA PRO A 169 2.26 -7.00 6.26
C PRO A 169 2.01 -6.75 7.76
N THR A 170 0.73 -6.63 8.15
CA THR A 170 0.32 -6.53 9.54
C THR A 170 0.57 -7.83 10.29
N TRP A 171 0.49 -7.80 11.62
CA TRP A 171 0.74 -8.97 12.44
C TRP A 171 -0.14 -10.15 12.05
N GLY A 172 -1.44 -9.94 11.86
CA GLY A 172 -2.37 -10.99 11.40
C GLY A 172 -2.01 -11.57 10.03
N VAL A 173 -1.49 -10.74 9.10
CA VAL A 173 -1.02 -11.21 7.78
C VAL A 173 0.24 -12.05 7.91
N LYS A 174 1.19 -11.65 8.76
CA LYS A 174 2.39 -12.44 9.05
C LYS A 174 2.02 -13.80 9.62
N GLN A 175 1.15 -13.81 10.64
CA GLN A 175 0.67 -15.05 11.25
C GLN A 175 -0.09 -15.94 10.26
N ALA A 176 -0.81 -15.38 9.28
CA ALA A 176 -1.45 -16.17 8.24
C ALA A 176 -0.43 -16.93 7.38
N VAL A 177 0.70 -16.30 7.00
CA VAL A 177 1.81 -16.98 6.32
C VAL A 177 2.39 -18.09 7.20
N GLY A 178 2.56 -17.83 8.50
CA GLY A 178 2.97 -18.85 9.47
C GLY A 178 1.99 -20.04 9.55
N LYS A 179 0.68 -19.77 9.58
CA LYS A 179 -0.35 -20.81 9.61
C LYS A 179 -0.36 -21.69 8.37
N VAL A 180 -0.10 -21.13 7.19
CA VAL A 180 0.04 -21.94 5.97
C VAL A 180 1.26 -22.85 6.06
N ALA A 181 2.40 -22.36 6.56
CA ALA A 181 3.57 -23.19 6.79
C ALA A 181 3.31 -24.30 7.83
N GLU A 182 2.61 -23.97 8.93
CA GLU A 182 2.22 -24.93 9.98
C GLU A 182 1.31 -26.03 9.42
N LEU A 183 0.33 -25.69 8.58
CA LEU A 183 -0.53 -26.68 7.91
C LEU A 183 0.29 -27.69 7.09
N ILE A 184 1.30 -27.22 6.35
CA ILE A 184 2.20 -28.10 5.59
C ILE A 184 2.98 -29.01 6.54
N GLN A 185 3.51 -28.49 7.65
CA GLN A 185 4.26 -29.28 8.62
C GLN A 185 3.41 -30.30 9.35
N VAL A 186 2.17 -29.97 9.70
CA VAL A 186 1.21 -30.92 10.30
C VAL A 186 0.92 -32.06 9.32
N ARG A 187 0.76 -31.75 8.04
CA ARG A 187 0.51 -32.75 7.00
C ARG A 187 1.74 -33.60 6.68
N PHE A 188 2.91 -32.98 6.69
CA PHE A 188 4.21 -33.59 6.37
C PHE A 188 5.21 -33.30 7.51
N PRO A 189 5.21 -34.11 8.58
CA PRO A 189 6.06 -33.86 9.76
C PRO A 189 7.57 -33.81 9.49
N GLN A 190 8.02 -34.36 8.36
CA GLN A 190 9.39 -34.29 7.88
C GLN A 190 9.80 -32.92 7.31
N MET A 191 8.83 -32.03 7.05
CA MET A 191 9.09 -30.67 6.56
C MET A 191 9.61 -29.78 7.69
N ARG A 192 10.72 -29.10 7.43
CA ARG A 192 11.41 -28.23 8.38
C ARG A 192 11.42 -26.79 7.86
N VAL A 193 11.31 -25.86 8.79
CA VAL A 193 11.51 -24.44 8.51
C VAL A 193 13.01 -24.17 8.48
N GLU A 194 13.51 -23.71 7.33
CA GLU A 194 14.91 -23.29 7.17
C GLU A 194 15.07 -21.81 7.50
N GLU A 195 14.11 -20.99 7.04
CA GLU A 195 14.11 -19.54 7.21
C GLU A 195 12.67 -19.06 7.41
N SER A 196 12.50 -18.05 8.25
CA SER A 196 11.21 -17.39 8.46
C SER A 196 11.43 -15.96 8.90
N ASN A 197 10.73 -15.02 8.26
CA ASN A 197 10.62 -13.64 8.73
C ASN A 197 9.18 -13.30 9.20
N VAL A 198 8.37 -14.35 9.46
CA VAL A 198 7.10 -14.23 10.17
C VAL A 198 7.42 -13.87 11.62
N GLY A 199 7.54 -12.57 11.90
CA GLY A 199 7.84 -12.06 13.24
C GLY A 199 6.75 -12.35 14.28
N GLU A 200 7.12 -12.24 15.56
CA GLU A 200 6.24 -12.45 16.73
C GLU A 200 5.13 -11.44 16.97
#